data_AF-X2LJH4-F1
#
_entry.id   AF-X2LJH4-F1
#
_cell.length_a   1.000
_cell.length_b   1.000
_cell.length_c   1.000
_cell.angle_alpha   90.00
_cell.angle_beta   90.00
_cell.angle_gamma   90.00
#
_symmetry.space_group_name_H-M   'P 1'
#
loop_
_entity.id
_entity.type
_entity.pdbx_description
1 polymer ?
#
loop_
_entity_poly.entity_id
_entity_poly.type
_entity_poly.pdbx_seq_one_letter_code
_entity_poly.pdbx_strand_id
1 'polypeptide(L)'
;PVTDAMLGAAKQIVDASGSAVAARMLGSEIHAPSEPQPMSWLFTMAGVEPRTVRDFQLARPEQFVLHPAFDLLREDYVAVSGFFEIVAEGKAAGEFSIPRDRLLFFSTPRPGEVLVNTTRIPANHPVPHQEGLRQISELATFLINRVPGFARARLGRIADDIGERESFRLQGRQTLSVEDIVEFSSARGWPARKFSRRCFARE
;
A
#
# COMPACT_ATOMS: atom_id res chain seq x y z
N PRO A 1 23.34 -18.85 -1.66
CA PRO A 1 22.03 -19.14 -1.03
C PRO A 1 22.17 -19.27 0.48
N VAL A 2 21.18 -18.83 1.24
CA VAL A 2 21.10 -19.04 2.70
C VAL A 2 20.66 -20.49 2.97
N THR A 3 21.23 -21.16 3.97
CA THR A 3 20.90 -22.54 4.35
C THR A 3 20.40 -22.64 5.79
N ASP A 4 19.67 -23.71 6.12
CA ASP A 4 19.16 -23.97 7.46
C ASP A 4 20.29 -24.06 8.50
N ALA A 5 21.43 -24.65 8.12
CA ALA A 5 22.61 -24.74 8.99
C ALA A 5 23.20 -23.35 9.29
N MET A 6 23.25 -22.45 8.31
CA MET A 6 23.70 -21.07 8.50
C MET A 6 22.76 -20.30 9.44
N LEU A 7 21.45 -20.46 9.25
CA LEU A 7 20.44 -19.84 10.11
C LEU A 7 20.50 -20.41 11.53
N GLY A 8 20.62 -21.73 11.69
CA GLY A 8 20.66 -22.39 13.00
C GLY A 8 21.91 -22.07 13.83
N ALA A 9 23.02 -21.75 13.19
CA ALA A 9 24.25 -21.32 13.86
C ALA A 9 24.25 -19.82 14.24
N ALA A 10 23.34 -19.02 13.70
CA ALA A 10 23.30 -17.59 13.95
C ALA A 10 22.75 -17.27 15.35
N LYS A 11 23.42 -16.37 16.08
CA LYS A 11 22.92 -15.87 17.38
C LYS A 11 21.69 -14.97 17.24
N GLN A 12 21.58 -14.27 16.11
CA GLN A 12 20.49 -13.35 15.79
C GLN A 12 20.24 -13.36 14.29
N ILE A 13 18.98 -13.25 13.89
CA ILE A 13 18.54 -13.24 12.49
C ILE A 13 17.63 -12.04 12.30
N VAL A 14 17.89 -11.23 11.27
CA VAL A 14 16.98 -10.20 10.78
C VAL A 14 16.35 -10.71 9.49
N ASP A 15 15.10 -11.17 9.59
CA ASP A 15 14.34 -11.66 8.45
C ASP A 15 13.60 -10.49 7.78
N ALA A 16 14.21 -9.95 6.72
CA ALA A 16 13.63 -8.90 5.88
C ALA A 16 12.89 -9.46 4.65
N SER A 17 12.54 -10.75 4.63
CA SER A 17 11.86 -11.37 3.49
C SER A 17 10.40 -10.93 3.34
N GLY A 18 9.77 -10.41 4.40
CA GLY A 18 8.33 -10.11 4.43
C GLY A 18 7.43 -11.36 4.42
N SER A 19 8.01 -12.57 4.38
CA SER A 19 7.29 -13.84 4.28
C SER A 19 7.77 -14.88 5.30
N ALA A 20 8.39 -14.41 6.40
CA ALA A 20 8.90 -15.26 7.49
C ALA A 20 9.79 -16.42 7.02
N VAL A 21 10.58 -16.22 5.96
CA VAL A 21 11.40 -17.27 5.32
C VAL A 21 12.34 -17.93 6.31
N ALA A 22 13.05 -17.16 7.14
CA ALA A 22 13.99 -17.73 8.10
C ALA A 22 13.27 -18.55 9.19
N ALA A 23 12.12 -18.06 9.66
CA ALA A 23 11.29 -18.78 10.62
C ALA A 23 10.80 -20.12 10.06
N ARG A 24 10.35 -20.13 8.79
CA ARG A 24 9.91 -21.33 8.07
C ARG A 24 11.04 -22.34 7.90
N MET A 25 12.22 -21.88 7.49
CA MET A 25 13.42 -22.72 7.34
C MET A 25 13.86 -23.35 8.67
N LEU A 26 13.67 -22.64 9.78
CA LEU A 26 13.98 -23.14 11.13
C LEU A 26 12.85 -23.96 11.76
N GLY A 27 11.77 -24.26 11.03
CA GLY A 27 10.62 -25.01 11.54
C GLY A 27 9.85 -24.30 12.66
N SER A 28 9.91 -22.97 12.73
CA SER A 28 9.12 -22.18 13.68
C SER A 28 7.65 -22.18 13.27
N GLU A 29 6.76 -21.99 14.25
CA GLU A 29 5.34 -21.83 14.01
C GLU A 29 5.05 -20.54 13.23
N ILE A 30 4.20 -20.64 12.22
CA ILE A 30 3.84 -19.55 11.31
C ILE A 30 2.33 -19.48 11.16
N HIS A 31 1.85 -18.27 10.91
CA HIS A 31 0.46 -18.02 10.55
C HIS A 31 0.38 -17.66 9.06
N ALA A 32 -0.31 -18.50 8.29
CA ALA A 32 -0.78 -18.17 6.95
C ALA A 32 -2.20 -17.59 7.06
N PRO A 33 -2.50 -16.44 6.44
CA PRO A 33 -3.85 -15.90 6.46
C PRO A 33 -4.82 -16.78 5.68
N SER A 34 -6.00 -17.00 6.23
CA SER A 34 -7.11 -17.65 5.52
C SER A 34 -7.61 -16.79 4.35
N GLU A 35 -7.55 -15.47 4.50
CA GLU A 35 -7.91 -14.47 3.49
C GLU A 35 -6.73 -13.51 3.26
N PRO A 36 -5.77 -13.87 2.39
CA PRO A 36 -4.63 -13.02 2.10
C PRO A 36 -5.06 -11.69 1.48
N GLN A 37 -4.35 -10.62 1.86
CA GLN A 37 -4.60 -9.31 1.30
C GLN A 37 -4.39 -9.28 -0.22
N PRO A 38 -5.24 -8.58 -0.98
CA PRO A 38 -5.03 -8.35 -2.39
C PRO A 38 -3.66 -7.74 -2.68
N MET A 39 -3.05 -8.20 -3.77
CA MET A 39 -1.82 -7.67 -4.31
C MET A 39 -2.03 -6.31 -4.97
N SER A 40 -0.97 -5.53 -5.08
CA SER A 40 -0.96 -4.25 -5.79
C SER A 40 0.29 -4.15 -6.67
N TRP A 41 0.11 -3.74 -7.92
CA TRP A 41 1.20 -3.42 -8.82
C TRP A 41 1.32 -1.90 -8.96
N LEU A 42 2.43 -1.36 -8.48
CA LEU A 42 2.72 0.07 -8.51
C LEU A 42 3.20 0.47 -9.90
N PHE A 43 2.80 1.67 -10.32
CA PHE A 43 3.31 2.30 -11.53
C PHE A 43 3.35 3.81 -11.36
N THR A 44 4.03 4.50 -12.25
CA THR A 44 4.13 5.96 -12.24
C THR A 44 3.39 6.57 -13.42
N MET A 45 2.86 7.76 -13.21
CA MET A 45 2.34 8.64 -14.27
C MET A 45 3.19 9.90 -14.28
N ALA A 46 3.73 10.27 -15.44
CA ALA A 46 4.54 11.47 -15.64
C ALA A 46 3.76 12.53 -16.44
N GLY A 47 4.05 13.81 -16.25
CA GLY A 47 3.31 14.91 -16.88
C GLY A 47 2.03 15.29 -16.13
N VAL A 48 1.97 14.95 -14.84
CA VAL A 48 0.89 15.35 -13.92
C VAL A 48 1.13 16.79 -13.46
N GLU A 49 0.07 17.58 -13.38
CA GLU A 49 0.10 18.92 -12.79
C GLU A 49 -0.34 18.84 -11.31
N PRO A 50 0.61 18.76 -10.36
CA PRO A 50 0.28 18.54 -8.94
C PRO A 50 -0.50 19.70 -8.33
N ARG A 51 -0.31 20.93 -8.83
CA ARG A 51 -1.04 22.10 -8.32
C ARG A 51 -2.53 22.00 -8.62
N THR A 52 -2.90 21.58 -9.83
CA THR A 52 -4.32 21.35 -10.19
C THR A 52 -4.97 20.27 -9.32
N VAL A 53 -4.23 19.21 -8.98
CA VAL A 53 -4.70 18.18 -8.05
C VAL A 53 -4.89 18.77 -6.65
N ARG A 54 -3.92 19.54 -6.15
CA ARG A 54 -3.98 20.18 -4.83
C ARG A 54 -5.13 21.19 -4.74
N ASP A 55 -5.32 22.00 -5.76
CA ASP A 55 -6.42 22.97 -5.83
C ASP A 55 -7.77 22.26 -5.74
N PHE A 56 -7.90 21.10 -6.38
CA PHE A 56 -9.10 20.27 -6.25
C PHE A 56 -9.27 19.71 -4.83
N GLN A 57 -8.20 19.25 -4.17
CA GLN A 57 -8.24 18.80 -2.77
C GLN A 57 -8.69 19.92 -1.81
N LEU A 58 -8.23 21.15 -2.05
CA LEU A 58 -8.61 22.33 -1.26
C LEU A 58 -10.04 22.78 -1.53
N ALA A 59 -10.48 22.75 -2.79
CA ALA A 59 -11.84 23.13 -3.17
C ALA A 59 -12.88 22.11 -2.73
N ARG A 60 -12.49 20.83 -2.60
CA ARG A 60 -13.37 19.70 -2.32
C ARG A 60 -12.79 18.72 -1.30
N PRO A 61 -12.50 19.16 -0.06
CA PRO A 61 -11.84 18.32 0.93
C PRO A 61 -12.66 17.09 1.34
N GLU A 62 -13.99 17.14 1.21
CA GLU A 62 -14.89 16.01 1.49
C GLU A 62 -14.66 14.81 0.56
N GLN A 63 -14.02 15.02 -0.60
CA GLN A 63 -13.66 13.97 -1.55
C GLN A 63 -12.38 13.22 -1.15
N PHE A 64 -11.77 13.53 -0.01
CA PHE A 64 -10.46 13.01 0.36
C PHE A 64 -10.37 12.64 1.84
N VAL A 65 -9.55 11.64 2.13
CA VAL A 65 -9.04 11.41 3.49
C VAL A 65 -7.78 12.26 3.66
N LEU A 66 -7.95 13.47 4.21
CA LEU A 66 -6.85 14.40 4.43
C LEU A 66 -6.27 14.26 5.84
N HIS A 67 -4.94 14.28 5.92
CA HIS A 67 -4.25 14.37 7.21
C HIS A 67 -4.35 15.80 7.76
N PRO A 68 -4.44 16.03 9.09
CA PRO A 68 -4.46 17.37 9.69
C PRO A 68 -3.24 18.26 9.34
N ALA A 69 -2.17 17.65 8.84
CA ALA A 69 -0.95 18.33 8.41
C ALA A 69 -0.90 18.60 6.90
N PHE A 70 -2.02 18.46 6.17
CA PHE A 70 -2.07 18.66 4.72
C PHE A 70 -1.56 20.04 4.28
N ASP A 71 -1.81 21.07 5.09
CA ASP A 71 -1.36 22.44 4.83
C ASP A 71 0.16 22.63 5.00
N LEU A 72 0.84 21.68 5.66
CA LEU A 72 2.29 21.68 5.80
C LEU A 72 3.02 21.04 4.61
N LEU A 73 2.28 20.41 3.69
CA LEU A 73 2.87 19.83 2.48
C LEU A 73 3.31 20.95 1.52
N ARG A 74 4.42 20.73 0.84
CA ARG A 74 4.86 21.58 -0.27
C ARG A 74 3.76 21.68 -1.32
N GLU A 75 3.62 22.85 -1.94
CA GLU A 75 2.59 23.11 -2.95
C GLU A 75 2.67 22.19 -4.18
N ASP A 76 3.88 21.71 -4.52
CA ASP A 76 4.14 20.83 -5.64
C ASP A 76 4.11 19.32 -5.26
N TYR A 77 3.74 19.02 -4.02
CA TYR A 77 3.62 17.66 -3.51
C TYR A 77 2.16 17.32 -3.24
N VAL A 78 1.70 16.22 -3.83
CA VAL A 78 0.37 15.68 -3.57
C VAL A 78 0.46 14.30 -2.95
N ALA A 79 -0.35 14.07 -1.92
CA ALA A 79 -0.63 12.77 -1.34
C ALA A 79 -2.15 12.59 -1.39
N VAL A 80 -2.61 11.66 -2.23
CA VAL A 80 -4.02 11.50 -2.54
C VAL A 80 -4.49 10.17 -1.99
N SER A 81 -5.55 10.23 -1.17
CA SER A 81 -6.48 9.13 -0.93
C SER A 81 -7.89 9.72 -1.05
N GLY A 82 -8.54 9.54 -2.20
CA GLY A 82 -9.82 10.23 -2.46
C GLY A 82 -10.28 10.16 -3.91
N PHE A 83 -10.92 11.24 -4.39
CA PHE A 83 -11.67 11.26 -5.66
C PHE A 83 -12.85 10.27 -5.64
N PHE A 84 -13.57 10.18 -4.52
CA PHE A 84 -14.65 9.21 -4.33
C PHE A 84 -15.75 9.33 -5.40
N GLU A 85 -16.22 10.53 -5.70
CA GLU A 85 -17.25 10.76 -6.72
C GLU A 85 -16.75 10.44 -8.11
N ILE A 86 -15.54 10.89 -8.49
CA ILE A 86 -14.97 10.59 -9.80
C ILE A 86 -14.88 9.07 -10.01
N VAL A 87 -14.45 8.32 -8.98
CA VAL A 87 -14.41 6.85 -9.04
C VAL A 87 -15.83 6.26 -9.12
N ALA A 88 -16.79 6.77 -8.35
CA ALA A 88 -18.18 6.30 -8.40
C ALA A 88 -18.83 6.54 -9.77
N GLU A 89 -18.63 7.71 -10.37
CA GLU A 89 -19.09 8.05 -11.72
C GLU A 89 -18.40 7.18 -12.78
N GLY A 90 -17.08 6.98 -12.64
CA GLY A 90 -16.32 6.08 -13.51
C GLY A 90 -16.84 4.65 -13.50
N LYS A 91 -17.19 4.14 -12.31
CA LYS A 91 -17.84 2.84 -12.16
C LYS A 91 -19.20 2.80 -12.82
N ALA A 92 -20.04 3.82 -12.59
CA ALA A 92 -21.38 3.90 -13.18
C ALA A 92 -21.34 3.96 -14.72
N ALA A 93 -20.30 4.59 -15.28
CA ALA A 93 -20.05 4.66 -16.72
C ALA A 93 -19.37 3.41 -17.32
N GLY A 94 -18.95 2.44 -16.48
CA GLY A 94 -18.21 1.26 -16.94
C GLY A 94 -16.73 1.52 -17.31
N GLU A 95 -16.18 2.67 -16.90
CA GLU A 95 -14.81 3.10 -17.20
C GLU A 95 -13.81 2.69 -16.10
N PHE A 96 -14.30 2.30 -14.93
CA PHE A 96 -13.50 1.88 -13.78
C PHE A 96 -14.07 0.58 -13.19
N SER A 97 -13.36 -0.53 -13.35
CA SER A 97 -13.77 -1.87 -12.90
C SER A 97 -13.10 -2.31 -11.60
N ILE A 98 -12.00 -1.65 -11.22
CA ILE A 98 -11.19 -2.05 -10.06
C ILE A 98 -12.02 -1.96 -8.76
N PRO A 99 -11.94 -2.95 -7.85
CA PRO A 99 -12.71 -2.98 -6.60
C PRO A 99 -12.15 -2.00 -5.55
N ARG A 100 -12.16 -0.71 -5.88
CA ARG A 100 -11.75 0.43 -5.05
C ARG A 100 -12.80 1.52 -5.15
N ASP A 101 -13.02 2.24 -4.07
CA ASP A 101 -13.92 3.39 -3.98
C ASP A 101 -13.18 4.74 -4.14
N ARG A 102 -11.85 4.71 -4.22
CA ARG A 102 -10.99 5.88 -4.30
C ARG A 102 -9.69 5.60 -5.04
N LEU A 103 -9.06 6.68 -5.50
CA LEU A 103 -7.70 6.67 -6.03
C LEU A 103 -6.69 6.83 -4.90
N LEU A 104 -5.49 6.25 -5.08
CA LEU A 104 -4.37 6.39 -4.17
C LEU A 104 -3.09 6.65 -4.97
N PHE A 105 -2.51 7.85 -4.84
CA PHE A 105 -1.25 8.19 -5.50
C PHE A 105 -0.49 9.30 -4.78
N PHE A 106 0.83 9.36 -5.01
CA PHE A 106 1.73 10.27 -4.30
C PHE A 106 2.77 10.86 -5.25
N SER A 107 3.12 12.14 -5.10
CA SER A 107 4.25 12.72 -5.85
C SER A 107 5.55 11.93 -5.57
N THR A 108 6.32 11.68 -6.63
CA THR A 108 7.69 11.17 -6.49
C THR A 108 8.67 12.35 -6.33
N PRO A 109 9.96 12.10 -6.10
CA PRO A 109 10.97 13.16 -6.14
C PRO A 109 11.12 13.84 -7.51
N ARG A 110 10.57 13.27 -8.60
CA ARG A 110 10.62 13.88 -9.93
C ARG A 110 9.44 14.83 -10.11
N PRO A 111 9.68 16.10 -10.49
CA PRO A 111 8.59 17.05 -10.75
C PRO A 111 7.60 16.53 -11.79
N GLY A 112 6.30 16.65 -11.48
CA GLY A 112 5.21 16.22 -12.35
C GLY A 112 5.09 14.70 -12.54
N GLU A 113 5.71 13.90 -11.67
CA GLU A 113 5.57 12.45 -11.64
C GLU A 113 4.89 12.01 -10.33
N VAL A 114 3.93 11.10 -10.43
CA VAL A 114 3.26 10.47 -9.28
C VAL A 114 3.39 8.96 -9.34
N LEU A 115 3.50 8.32 -8.18
CA LEU A 115 3.39 6.89 -7.98
C LEU A 115 1.93 6.53 -7.66
N VAL A 116 1.33 5.66 -8.47
CA VAL A 116 -0.06 5.21 -8.33
C VAL A 116 -0.09 3.85 -7.64
N ASN A 117 -0.91 3.75 -6.59
CA ASN A 117 -1.14 2.56 -5.77
C ASN A 117 -2.64 2.22 -5.67
N THR A 118 -3.33 2.29 -6.82
CA THR A 118 -4.78 2.05 -6.88
C THR A 118 -5.12 0.61 -7.25
N THR A 119 -4.23 -0.11 -7.93
CA THR A 119 -4.46 -1.51 -8.33
C THR A 119 -4.83 -2.41 -7.14
N ARG A 120 -5.65 -3.42 -7.40
CA ARG A 120 -6.14 -4.37 -6.41
C ARG A 120 -6.43 -5.71 -7.07
N ILE A 121 -5.43 -6.58 -7.07
CA ILE A 121 -5.47 -7.90 -7.70
C ILE A 121 -5.71 -8.93 -6.58
N PRO A 122 -6.74 -9.80 -6.65
CA PRO A 122 -6.95 -10.84 -5.66
C PRO A 122 -5.69 -11.69 -5.47
N ALA A 123 -5.32 -12.03 -4.23
CA ALA A 123 -4.10 -12.79 -3.93
C ALA A 123 -4.08 -14.18 -4.58
N ASN A 124 -5.26 -14.79 -4.78
CA ASN A 124 -5.46 -16.07 -5.44
C ASN A 124 -5.82 -15.93 -6.94
N HIS A 125 -5.60 -14.76 -7.55
CA HIS A 125 -5.93 -14.57 -8.96
C HIS A 125 -5.09 -15.51 -9.84
N PRO A 126 -5.68 -16.24 -10.80
CA PRO A 126 -4.97 -17.27 -11.57
C PRO A 126 -3.90 -16.70 -12.52
N VAL A 127 -4.08 -15.46 -12.99
CA VAL A 127 -3.16 -14.77 -13.91
C VAL A 127 -2.87 -13.34 -13.43
N PRO A 128 -2.17 -13.16 -12.29
CA PRO A 128 -2.09 -11.88 -11.60
C PRO A 128 -1.34 -10.81 -12.40
N HIS A 129 -0.37 -11.20 -13.22
CA HIS A 129 0.36 -10.30 -14.11
C HIS A 129 -0.52 -9.72 -15.22
N GLN A 130 -1.34 -10.56 -15.88
CA GLN A 130 -2.24 -10.08 -16.93
C GLN A 130 -3.32 -9.17 -16.35
N GLU A 131 -3.89 -9.53 -15.21
CA GLU A 131 -4.88 -8.69 -14.52
C GLU A 131 -4.28 -7.38 -14.05
N GLY A 132 -3.07 -7.39 -13.50
CA GLY A 132 -2.37 -6.18 -13.10
C GLY A 132 -2.09 -5.24 -14.27
N LEU A 133 -1.61 -5.74 -15.41
CA LEU A 133 -1.41 -4.94 -16.62
C LEU A 133 -2.73 -4.36 -17.15
N ARG A 134 -3.82 -5.15 -17.12
CA ARG A 134 -5.17 -4.68 -17.47
C ARG A 134 -5.60 -3.52 -16.58
N GLN A 135 -5.46 -3.66 -15.26
CA GLN A 135 -5.80 -2.61 -14.28
C GLN A 135 -4.92 -1.36 -14.44
N ILE A 136 -3.62 -1.51 -14.73
CA ILE A 136 -2.71 -0.38 -15.00
C ILE A 136 -3.15 0.37 -16.26
N SER A 137 -3.49 -0.35 -17.35
CA SER A 137 -3.95 0.27 -18.59
C SER A 137 -5.29 1.01 -18.40
N GLU A 138 -6.23 0.40 -17.68
CA GLU A 138 -7.50 1.02 -17.29
C GLU A 138 -7.26 2.29 -16.47
N LEU A 139 -6.44 2.21 -15.42
CA LEU A 139 -6.13 3.36 -14.56
C LEU A 139 -5.42 4.47 -15.33
N ALA A 140 -4.43 4.17 -16.16
CA ALA A 140 -3.72 5.19 -16.94
C ALA A 140 -4.70 5.99 -17.81
N THR A 141 -5.62 5.29 -18.48
CA THR A 141 -6.65 5.90 -19.33
C THR A 141 -7.67 6.69 -18.51
N PHE A 142 -8.16 6.09 -17.42
CA PHE A 142 -9.12 6.71 -16.52
C PHE A 142 -8.58 8.01 -15.89
N LEU A 143 -7.33 7.97 -15.40
CA LEU A 143 -6.67 9.12 -14.82
C LEU A 143 -6.56 10.26 -15.84
N ILE A 144 -6.09 9.99 -17.06
CA ILE A 144 -5.95 10.99 -18.13
C ILE A 144 -7.30 11.64 -18.47
N ASN A 145 -8.38 10.85 -18.55
CA ASN A 145 -9.68 11.30 -19.02
C ASN A 145 -10.52 12.00 -17.94
N ARG A 146 -10.38 11.60 -16.66
CA ARG A 146 -11.32 11.99 -15.60
C ARG A 146 -10.68 12.81 -14.48
N VAL A 147 -9.38 12.68 -14.24
CA VAL A 147 -8.76 13.26 -13.03
C VAL A 147 -8.11 14.62 -13.34
N PRO A 148 -8.51 15.70 -12.64
CA PRO A 148 -7.87 17.00 -12.78
C PRO A 148 -6.36 16.92 -12.60
N GLY A 149 -5.61 17.60 -13.46
CA GLY A 149 -4.15 17.58 -13.47
C GLY A 149 -3.51 16.42 -14.25
N PHE A 150 -4.27 15.46 -14.77
CA PHE A 150 -3.75 14.32 -15.54
C PHE A 150 -3.91 14.43 -17.06
N ALA A 151 -4.49 15.51 -17.57
CA ALA A 151 -4.80 15.64 -19.01
C ALA A 151 -3.58 15.52 -19.94
N ARG A 152 -2.36 15.83 -19.45
CA ARG A 152 -1.09 15.66 -20.17
C ARG A 152 -0.23 14.51 -19.65
N ALA A 153 -0.79 13.72 -18.73
CA ALA A 153 -0.07 12.64 -18.11
C ALA A 153 0.10 11.47 -19.08
N ARG A 154 1.13 10.68 -18.86
CA ARG A 154 1.41 9.43 -19.57
C ARG A 154 1.94 8.39 -18.62
N LEU A 155 1.74 7.12 -18.97
CA LEU A 155 2.34 6.02 -18.24
C LEU A 155 3.87 6.18 -18.24
N GLY A 156 4.45 6.16 -17.04
CA GLY A 156 5.89 6.18 -16.83
C GLY A 156 6.43 4.76 -16.73
N ARG A 157 6.95 4.42 -15.56
CA ARG A 157 7.46 3.08 -15.21
C ARG A 157 6.39 2.26 -14.47
N ILE A 158 6.28 0.99 -14.81
CA ILE A 158 5.64 -0.04 -13.98
C ILE A 158 6.73 -0.68 -13.11
N ALA A 159 6.45 -0.95 -11.84
CA ALA A 159 7.41 -1.66 -10.98
C ALA A 159 7.73 -3.04 -11.56
N ASP A 160 8.91 -3.59 -11.28
CA ASP A 160 9.33 -4.85 -11.91
C ASP A 160 8.46 -6.03 -11.47
N ASP A 161 8.00 -6.01 -10.21
CA ASP A 161 7.20 -7.06 -9.59
C ASP A 161 5.87 -6.55 -9.02
N ILE A 162 4.90 -7.47 -8.94
CA ILE A 162 3.67 -7.27 -8.19
C ILE A 162 3.97 -7.34 -6.70
N GLY A 163 3.44 -6.38 -5.93
CA GLY A 163 3.56 -6.38 -4.48
C GLY A 163 2.58 -7.36 -3.83
N GLU A 164 3.10 -8.49 -3.36
CA GLU A 164 2.44 -9.35 -2.37
C GLU A 164 2.50 -8.70 -0.99
N ARG A 165 1.33 -8.42 -0.40
CA ARG A 165 1.24 -7.65 0.85
C ARG A 165 1.19 -8.51 2.10
N GLU A 166 0.91 -9.80 1.93
CA GLU A 166 0.73 -10.73 3.03
C GLU A 166 0.88 -12.17 2.55
N SER A 167 1.92 -12.85 3.00
CA SER A 167 2.13 -14.28 2.74
C SER A 167 2.14 -15.06 4.05
N PHE A 168 3.17 -14.92 4.87
CA PHE A 168 3.28 -15.60 6.16
C PHE A 168 3.73 -14.63 7.25
N ARG A 169 3.19 -14.84 8.46
CA ARG A 169 3.65 -14.16 9.67
C ARG A 169 4.33 -15.17 10.59
N LEU A 170 5.41 -14.77 11.23
CA LEU A 170 5.97 -15.53 12.36
C LEU A 170 4.96 -15.50 13.52
N GLN A 171 4.78 -16.64 14.19
CA GLN A 171 4.15 -16.63 15.51
C GLN A 171 5.12 -16.04 16.52
N GLY A 172 4.92 -14.76 16.83
CA GLY A 172 5.66 -14.08 17.88
C GLY A 172 5.28 -14.61 19.26
N ARG A 173 6.07 -14.25 20.28
CA ARG A 173 5.72 -14.54 21.68
C ARG A 173 4.42 -13.89 22.15
N GLN A 174 4.05 -12.80 21.49
CA GLN A 174 2.82 -12.05 21.72
C GLN A 174 2.30 -11.58 20.38
N THR A 175 0.98 -11.58 20.23
CA THR A 175 0.26 -11.08 19.07
C THR A 175 -0.61 -9.92 19.53
N LEU A 176 -0.52 -8.78 18.84
CA LEU A 176 -1.40 -7.63 19.09
C LEU A 176 -2.86 -8.03 18.82
N SER A 177 -3.72 -7.90 19.82
CA SER A 177 -5.16 -8.15 19.66
C SER A 177 -5.91 -6.89 19.19
N VAL A 178 -7.17 -7.06 18.82
CA VAL A 178 -8.04 -5.92 18.48
C VAL A 178 -8.28 -5.06 19.73
N GLU A 179 -8.47 -5.69 20.88
CA GLU A 179 -8.66 -5.01 22.17
C GLU A 179 -7.44 -4.16 22.51
N ASP A 180 -6.23 -4.71 22.32
CA ASP A 180 -4.99 -3.95 22.48
C ASP A 180 -5.01 -2.68 21.62
N ILE A 181 -5.37 -2.79 20.33
CA ILE A 181 -5.44 -1.64 19.40
C ILE A 181 -6.46 -0.59 19.87
N VAL A 182 -7.66 -1.03 20.29
CA VAL A 182 -8.74 -0.15 20.73
C VAL A 182 -8.36 0.58 22.02
N GLU A 183 -7.82 -0.14 23.02
CA GLU A 183 -7.31 0.46 24.25
C GLU A 183 -6.23 1.51 23.95
N PHE A 184 -5.31 1.22 23.02
CA PHE A 184 -4.24 2.16 22.65
C PHE A 184 -4.72 3.42 21.94
N SER A 185 -5.79 3.35 21.14
CA SER A 185 -6.33 4.51 20.42
C SER A 185 -6.89 5.61 21.34
N SER A 186 -7.22 5.25 22.59
CA SER A 186 -7.85 6.15 23.57
C SER A 186 -6.88 6.76 24.58
N ALA A 187 -5.67 6.21 24.72
CA ALA A 187 -4.66 6.63 25.69
C ALA A 187 -3.49 7.35 24.99
N ARG A 188 -3.20 8.61 25.39
CA ARG A 188 -1.98 9.34 24.97
C ARG A 188 -0.71 8.74 25.59
N GLY A 189 -0.35 7.53 25.23
CA GLY A 189 0.91 6.93 25.66
C GLY A 189 1.01 5.45 25.31
N TRP A 190 2.08 5.10 24.59
CA TRP A 190 2.54 3.72 24.42
C TRP A 190 2.77 3.11 25.81
N PRO A 191 2.05 2.05 26.21
CA PRO A 191 2.32 1.40 27.48
C PRO A 191 3.57 0.57 27.27
N ALA A 192 4.72 1.18 27.58
CA ALA A 192 6.01 0.50 27.58
C ALA A 192 5.90 -0.86 28.28
N ARG A 193 5.04 -1.03 29.30
CA ARG A 193 4.94 -2.23 30.14
C ARG A 193 4.38 -3.51 29.48
N LYS A 194 3.48 -3.46 28.49
CA LYS A 194 2.92 -4.69 27.85
C LYS A 194 3.89 -5.28 26.81
N PHE A 195 4.53 -4.42 26.02
CA PHE A 195 5.48 -4.79 24.96
C PHE A 195 6.96 -4.53 25.34
N SER A 196 7.28 -4.11 26.57
CA SER A 196 8.67 -3.92 26.99
C SER A 196 9.38 -5.24 27.17
N ARG A 197 10.46 -5.39 26.41
CA ARG A 197 11.65 -6.24 26.64
C ARG A 197 11.62 -7.70 26.18
N ARG A 198 10.52 -8.27 25.66
CA ARG A 198 10.54 -9.71 25.26
C ARG A 198 9.89 -10.07 23.93
N CYS A 199 9.62 -9.14 23.03
CA CYS A 199 9.05 -9.49 21.71
C CYS A 199 10.03 -10.21 20.78
N PHE A 200 11.34 -10.19 21.04
CA PHE A 200 12.34 -10.84 20.18
C PHE A 200 13.45 -11.51 21.00
N ALA A 201 13.92 -12.67 20.50
CA ALA A 201 14.99 -13.57 20.99
C ALA A 201 14.68 -14.52 22.16
N ARG A 202 14.92 -15.83 21.93
CA ARG A 202 14.73 -17.01 22.80
C ARG A 202 15.23 -16.84 24.24
N GLU A 203 14.63 -17.61 25.16
CA GLU A 203 15.29 -17.92 26.45
C GLU A 203 16.54 -18.76 26.20
#